data_AF-A0A7Y1ADR9-F1
#
_entry.id   AF-A0A7Y1ADR9-F1
#
_cell.length_a   1.000
_cell.length_b   1.000
_cell.length_c   1.000
_cell.angle_alpha   90.00
_cell.angle_beta   90.00
_cell.angle_gamma   90.00
#
_symmetry.space_group_name_H-M   'P 1'
#
loop_
_entity.id
_entity.type
_entity.pdbx_description
1 polymer ?
#
loop_
_entity_poly.entity_id
_entity_poly.type
_entity_poly.pdbx_seq_one_letter_code
_entity_poly.pdbx_strand_id
1 'polypeptide(L)'
;MARMPYTQEKILSDVLRSAVAEFVAAKDRFDVDGRAYIPGGWFDRIRRRVQGWTIPERGWTATFPSKFVELTIPFSDVMFSASKAHPMTIDCRMIVSGTFNYYTDDELSDLAVKQTMDRSDEYACREMLRNLFAPRSCQIGSLPLIVATEGKNRVSLFKAHRRPMQTMVAATAYPDASDLTIHRSWPCKVYSLRYGQCRRVLPLPDAVLPILKAYGVSSSQSPMFSIQDYLDLRRARADLCNSQMGE
;
A
#
# COMPACT_ATOMS: atom_id res chain seq x y z
N MET A 1 -27.48 20.37 19.00
CA MET A 1 -26.40 19.90 18.09
C MET A 1 -25.07 20.38 18.65
N ALA A 2 -24.39 19.53 19.42
CA ALA A 2 -23.09 19.88 20.00
C ALA A 2 -22.02 19.80 18.90
N ARG A 3 -21.36 20.93 18.59
CA ARG A 3 -20.13 20.96 17.80
C ARG A 3 -19.09 20.14 18.56
N MET A 4 -18.70 18.97 18.05
CA MET A 4 -17.50 18.30 18.56
C MET A 4 -16.29 19.22 18.30
N PRO A 5 -15.36 19.37 19.26
CA PRO A 5 -14.34 20.40 19.20
C PRO A 5 -13.27 19.99 18.18
N TYR A 6 -12.98 20.89 17.24
CA TYR A 6 -11.93 20.86 16.20
C TYR A 6 -10.63 20.09 16.56
N THR A 7 -10.24 20.10 17.84
CA THR A 7 -9.10 19.36 18.38
C THR A 7 -9.21 17.84 18.21
N GLN A 8 -10.40 17.25 18.40
CA GLN A 8 -10.61 15.81 18.31
C GLN A 8 -10.53 15.31 16.86
N GLU A 9 -11.11 16.06 15.91
CA GLU A 9 -11.01 15.76 14.47
C GLU A 9 -9.56 15.81 13.98
N LYS A 10 -8.80 16.83 14.43
CA LYS A 10 -7.38 16.96 14.10
C LYS A 10 -6.56 15.78 14.63
N ILE A 11 -6.78 15.36 15.88
CA ILE A 11 -6.07 14.22 16.48
C ILE A 11 -6.38 12.92 15.70
N LEU A 12 -7.65 12.67 15.37
CA LEU A 12 -8.05 11.49 14.59
C LEU A 12 -7.41 11.50 13.19
N SER A 13 -7.35 12.66 12.55
CA SER A 13 -6.67 12.84 11.26
C SER A 13 -5.17 12.53 11.38
N ASP A 14 -4.49 13.04 12.41
CA ASP A 14 -3.06 12.82 12.61
C ASP A 14 -2.74 11.34 12.92
N VAL A 15 -3.58 10.67 13.72
CA VAL A 15 -3.46 9.23 14.01
C VAL A 15 -3.60 8.41 12.73
N LEU A 16 -4.59 8.71 11.90
CA LEU A 16 -4.81 8.01 10.63
C LEU A 16 -3.63 8.22 9.66
N ARG A 17 -3.13 9.46 9.53
CA ARG A 17 -1.96 9.76 8.71
C ARG A 17 -0.71 9.02 9.20
N SER A 18 -0.51 8.94 10.51
CA SER A 18 0.60 8.17 11.09
C SER A 18 0.48 6.68 10.80
N ALA A 19 -0.73 6.10 10.90
CA ALA A 19 -0.96 4.69 10.59
C ALA A 19 -0.73 4.39 9.10
N VAL A 20 -1.14 5.30 8.21
CA VAL A 20 -0.87 5.21 6.77
C VAL A 20 0.63 5.30 6.48
N ALA A 21 1.37 6.20 7.14
CA ALA A 21 2.83 6.29 7.01
C ALA A 21 3.52 4.97 7.37
N GLU A 22 3.13 4.36 8.49
CA GLU A 22 3.71 3.09 8.93
C GLU A 22 3.38 1.92 7.99
N PHE A 23 2.20 1.94 7.37
CA PHE A 23 1.84 0.96 6.35
C PHE A 23 2.68 1.12 5.08
N VAL A 24 2.89 2.35 4.61
CA VAL A 24 3.78 2.62 3.48
C VAL A 24 5.21 2.16 3.81
N ALA A 25 5.70 2.45 5.02
CA ALA A 25 7.00 1.98 5.48
C ALA A 25 7.04 0.44 5.60
N ALA A 26 5.96 -0.21 6.01
CA ALA A 26 5.87 -1.67 6.07
C ALA A 26 5.94 -2.30 4.67
N LYS A 27 5.35 -1.67 3.65
CA LYS A 27 5.50 -2.07 2.26
C LYS A 27 6.94 -1.95 1.79
N ASP A 28 7.59 -0.83 2.07
CA ASP A 28 8.98 -0.59 1.69
C ASP A 28 9.93 -1.61 2.37
N ARG A 29 9.69 -1.94 3.65
CA ARG A 29 10.39 -3.01 4.38
C ARG A 29 10.15 -4.39 3.76
N PHE A 30 8.89 -4.71 3.43
CA PHE A 30 8.53 -6.00 2.81
C PHE A 30 9.31 -6.26 1.52
N ASP A 31 9.42 -5.24 0.66
CA ASP A 31 10.19 -5.35 -0.59
C ASP A 31 11.70 -5.52 -0.34
N VAL A 32 12.26 -4.81 0.65
CA VAL A 32 13.68 -4.96 1.04
C VAL A 32 13.96 -6.36 1.60
N ASP A 33 13.13 -6.82 2.53
CA ASP A 33 13.25 -8.14 3.16
C ASP A 33 13.05 -9.28 2.14
N GLY A 34 12.19 -9.08 1.14
CA GLY A 34 12.02 -9.97 0.00
C GLY A 34 13.31 -10.13 -0.79
N ARG A 35 13.99 -9.03 -1.14
CA ARG A 35 15.28 -9.08 -1.84
C ARG A 35 16.38 -9.76 -1.02
N ALA A 36 16.33 -9.64 0.31
CA ALA A 36 17.23 -10.33 1.24
C ALA A 36 16.82 -11.78 1.57
N TYR A 37 15.76 -12.33 0.96
CA TYR A 37 15.19 -13.63 1.31
C TYR A 37 16.12 -14.82 1.01
N ILE A 38 16.85 -14.78 -0.11
CA ILE A 38 17.67 -15.90 -0.60
C ILE A 38 18.88 -16.23 0.29
N PRO A 39 19.64 -15.28 0.87
CA PRO A 39 20.77 -15.62 1.75
C PRO A 39 20.40 -16.20 3.14
N GLY A 40 19.12 -16.37 3.50
CA GLY A 40 18.70 -16.83 4.83
C GLY A 40 18.95 -18.32 5.13
N GLY A 41 19.01 -18.67 6.42
CA GLY A 41 19.21 -20.05 6.90
C GLY A 41 18.02 -20.99 6.62
N TRP A 42 18.26 -22.30 6.62
CA TRP A 42 17.27 -23.31 6.20
C TRP A 42 16.02 -23.36 7.10
N PHE A 43 16.19 -23.20 8.42
CA PHE A 43 15.06 -23.14 9.37
C PHE A 43 14.13 -21.96 9.10
N ASP A 44 14.68 -20.79 8.78
CA ASP A 44 13.90 -19.59 8.46
C ASP A 44 13.09 -19.79 7.19
N ARG A 45 13.67 -20.46 6.18
CA ARG A 45 12.96 -20.79 4.94
C ARG A 45 11.78 -21.73 5.19
N ILE A 46 11.95 -22.75 6.03
CA ILE A 46 10.85 -23.67 6.38
C ILE A 46 9.76 -22.91 7.14
N ARG A 47 10.12 -22.15 8.18
CA ARG A 47 9.18 -21.35 8.97
C ARG A 47 8.37 -20.41 8.08
N ARG A 48 9.04 -19.70 7.17
CA ARG A 48 8.40 -18.76 6.25
C ARG A 48 7.48 -19.47 5.24
N ARG A 49 7.89 -20.63 4.71
CA ARG A 49 7.05 -21.45 3.82
C ARG A 49 5.80 -21.99 4.51
N VAL A 50 5.90 -22.39 5.78
CA VAL A 50 4.74 -22.77 6.60
C VAL A 50 3.80 -21.58 6.77
N GLN A 51 4.34 -20.38 7.00
CA GLN A 51 3.56 -19.14 7.07
C GLN A 51 2.95 -18.69 5.74
N GLY A 52 3.27 -19.33 4.62
CA GLY A 52 2.73 -19.01 3.29
C GLY A 52 3.59 -18.05 2.47
N TRP A 53 4.80 -17.71 2.93
CA TRP A 53 5.73 -16.91 2.15
C TRP A 53 6.46 -17.79 1.14
N THR A 54 6.54 -17.32 -0.11
CA THR A 54 7.16 -18.05 -1.22
C THR A 54 8.20 -17.17 -1.92
N ILE A 55 9.14 -17.81 -2.62
CA ILE A 55 10.03 -17.10 -3.55
C ILE A 55 9.29 -17.00 -4.88
N PRO A 56 9.14 -15.80 -5.46
CA PRO A 56 8.54 -15.64 -6.78
C PRO A 56 9.42 -16.30 -7.84
N GLU A 57 8.83 -16.86 -8.90
CA GLU A 57 9.57 -17.57 -9.96
C GLU A 57 10.64 -16.70 -10.63
N ARG A 58 10.37 -15.40 -10.77
CA ARG A 58 11.27 -14.40 -11.39
C ARG A 58 12.19 -13.71 -10.38
N GLY A 59 12.20 -14.16 -9.12
CA GLY A 59 12.91 -13.49 -8.04
C GLY A 59 12.13 -12.34 -7.42
N TRP A 60 12.71 -11.74 -6.38
CA TRP A 60 12.11 -10.64 -5.64
C TRP A 60 12.49 -9.29 -6.26
N THR A 61 11.48 -8.49 -6.63
CA THR A 61 11.66 -7.11 -7.10
C THR A 61 10.92 -6.15 -6.16
N ALA A 62 10.18 -5.18 -6.70
CA ALA A 62 9.23 -4.38 -5.94
C ALA A 62 7.82 -4.95 -6.16
N THR A 63 7.00 -5.02 -5.11
CA THR A 63 5.61 -5.44 -5.29
C THR A 63 4.81 -4.33 -5.99
N PHE A 64 3.98 -4.67 -6.99
CA PHE A 64 3.10 -3.71 -7.66
C PHE A 64 2.24 -2.96 -6.62
N PRO A 65 2.27 -1.62 -6.56
CA PRO A 65 1.57 -0.86 -5.51
C PRO A 65 0.07 -1.15 -5.44
N SER A 66 -0.59 -1.22 -6.60
CA SER A 66 -2.00 -1.57 -6.73
C SER A 66 -2.30 -2.95 -6.17
N LYS A 67 -1.52 -3.96 -6.55
CA LYS A 67 -1.68 -5.34 -6.05
C LYS A 67 -1.38 -5.47 -4.57
N PHE A 68 -0.34 -4.80 -4.09
CA PHE A 68 -0.04 -4.75 -2.66
C PHE A 68 -1.24 -4.23 -1.88
N VAL A 69 -1.82 -3.11 -2.29
CA VAL A 69 -2.98 -2.50 -1.61
C VAL A 69 -4.23 -3.39 -1.75
N GLU A 70 -4.57 -3.88 -2.95
CA GLU A 70 -5.71 -4.78 -3.17
C GLU A 70 -5.67 -6.05 -2.30
N LEU A 71 -4.48 -6.61 -2.08
CA LEU A 71 -4.28 -7.83 -1.31
C LEU A 71 -4.17 -7.57 0.20
N THR A 72 -3.70 -6.40 0.63
CA THR A 72 -3.46 -6.10 2.06
C THR A 72 -4.57 -5.27 2.69
N ILE A 73 -5.24 -4.40 1.93
CA ILE A 73 -6.40 -3.60 2.33
C ILE A 73 -7.59 -4.08 1.49
N PRO A 74 -8.30 -5.15 1.93
CA PRO A 74 -9.37 -5.72 1.14
C PRO A 74 -10.47 -4.71 0.84
N PHE A 75 -11.12 -4.89 -0.31
CA PHE A 75 -12.22 -4.03 -0.81
C PHE A 75 -11.78 -2.63 -1.27
N SER A 76 -10.47 -2.36 -1.36
CA SER A 76 -9.95 -1.17 -2.02
C SER A 76 -10.12 -1.23 -3.53
N ASP A 77 -10.60 -0.15 -4.14
CA ASP A 77 -10.51 0.08 -5.58
C ASP A 77 -9.27 0.93 -5.89
N VAL A 78 -8.47 0.51 -6.87
CA VAL A 78 -7.24 1.20 -7.32
C VAL A 78 -7.32 1.59 -8.80
N MET A 79 -8.51 1.61 -9.39
CA MET A 79 -8.72 2.00 -10.77
C MET A 79 -8.69 3.52 -10.95
N PHE A 80 -7.68 3.99 -11.66
CA PHE A 80 -7.52 5.42 -11.96
C PHE A 80 -8.60 5.90 -12.95
N SER A 81 -9.26 7.01 -12.61
CA SER A 81 -10.24 7.66 -13.47
C SER A 81 -9.82 9.09 -13.78
N ALA A 82 -9.45 9.35 -15.03
CA ALA A 82 -8.98 10.67 -15.48
C ALA A 82 -10.03 11.78 -15.29
N SER A 83 -11.32 11.46 -15.33
CA SER A 83 -12.40 12.44 -15.12
C SER A 83 -12.52 12.89 -13.67
N LYS A 84 -12.07 12.06 -12.71
CA LYS A 84 -12.06 12.37 -11.27
C LYS A 84 -10.70 12.89 -10.80
N ALA A 85 -9.70 12.96 -11.70
CA ALA A 85 -8.34 13.29 -11.34
C ALA A 85 -8.13 14.79 -11.16
N HIS A 86 -7.42 15.18 -10.12
CA HIS A 86 -6.97 16.56 -9.89
C HIS A 86 -5.49 16.57 -9.49
N PRO A 87 -4.74 17.66 -9.79
CA PRO A 87 -3.38 17.79 -9.31
C PRO A 87 -3.38 17.88 -7.78
N MET A 88 -2.39 17.26 -7.15
CA MET A 88 -2.18 17.29 -5.72
C MET A 88 -0.70 17.15 -5.37
N THR A 89 -0.26 17.95 -4.40
CA THR A 89 1.04 17.76 -3.75
C THR A 89 0.90 16.75 -2.63
N ILE A 90 1.62 15.64 -2.73
CA ILE A 90 1.55 14.54 -1.77
C ILE A 90 2.84 14.45 -0.94
N ASP A 91 2.67 14.17 0.35
CA ASP A 91 3.76 13.71 1.20
C ASP A 91 4.14 12.29 0.78
N CYS A 92 5.41 12.06 0.47
CA CYS A 92 5.88 10.77 -0.02
C CYS A 92 5.76 9.63 0.99
N ARG A 93 5.51 9.94 2.26
CA ARG A 93 5.17 8.94 3.30
C ARG A 93 3.76 8.38 3.16
N MET A 94 2.88 9.03 2.40
CA MET A 94 1.48 8.62 2.24
C MET A 94 1.24 7.78 0.97
N ILE A 95 2.27 7.59 0.14
CA ILE A 95 2.15 6.95 -1.17
C ILE A 95 2.85 5.58 -1.21
N VAL A 96 2.08 4.56 -1.57
CA VAL A 96 2.60 3.24 -1.90
C VAL A 96 3.18 3.29 -3.31
N SER A 97 4.47 2.96 -3.43
CA SER A 97 5.27 3.16 -4.65
C SER A 97 5.93 1.87 -5.12
N GLY A 98 6.39 1.84 -6.37
CA GLY A 98 7.36 0.84 -6.82
C GLY A 98 8.78 1.25 -6.41
N THR A 99 9.77 0.52 -6.92
CA THR A 99 11.19 0.89 -6.81
C THR A 99 11.65 1.52 -8.12
N PHE A 100 12.42 2.61 -8.05
CA PHE A 100 13.09 3.17 -9.21
C PHE A 100 14.27 2.28 -9.59
N ASN A 101 14.28 1.79 -10.82
CA ASN A 101 15.48 1.23 -11.42
C ASN A 101 16.07 2.34 -12.30
N TYR A 102 17.36 2.64 -12.09
CA TYR A 102 18.11 3.46 -13.03
C TYR A 102 18.29 2.64 -14.31
N TYR A 103 17.94 3.22 -15.46
CA TYR A 103 18.04 2.50 -16.73
C TYR A 103 19.44 2.67 -17.35
N THR A 104 20.23 3.67 -16.90
CA THR A 104 21.64 3.88 -17.27
C THR A 104 22.46 4.53 -16.14
N ASP A 105 23.78 4.35 -16.14
CA ASP A 105 24.70 4.94 -15.14
C ASP A 105 24.72 6.50 -15.17
N ASP A 106 24.42 7.11 -16.32
CA ASP A 106 24.37 8.57 -16.48
C ASP A 106 23.18 9.22 -15.74
N GLU A 107 22.15 8.43 -15.42
CA GLU A 107 20.96 8.87 -14.67
C GLU A 107 21.19 8.92 -13.15
N LEU A 108 22.37 8.53 -12.67
CA LEU A 108 22.72 8.54 -11.23
C LEU A 108 23.22 9.89 -10.72
N SER A 109 23.56 10.84 -11.60
CA SER A 109 24.05 12.15 -11.13
C SER A 109 22.97 12.94 -10.38
N ASP A 110 23.36 13.70 -9.35
CA ASP A 110 22.44 14.55 -8.58
C ASP A 110 21.63 15.50 -9.47
N LEU A 111 22.24 15.98 -10.56
CA LEU A 111 21.59 16.84 -11.54
C LEU A 111 20.52 16.08 -12.33
N ALA A 112 20.82 14.87 -12.82
CA ALA A 112 19.85 14.03 -13.55
C ALA A 112 18.67 13.61 -12.65
N VAL A 113 18.95 13.29 -11.38
CA VAL A 113 17.92 12.97 -10.38
C VAL A 113 17.01 14.17 -10.13
N LYS A 114 17.59 15.36 -9.95
CA LYS A 114 16.83 16.60 -9.78
C LYS A 114 15.96 16.90 -11.00
N GLN A 115 16.52 16.83 -12.21
CA GLN A 115 15.78 17.05 -13.46
C GLN A 115 14.64 16.05 -13.64
N THR A 116 14.86 14.79 -13.27
CA THR A 116 13.82 13.75 -13.31
C THR A 116 12.66 14.07 -12.36
N MET A 117 12.95 14.53 -11.13
CA MET A 117 11.91 14.96 -10.19
C MET A 117 11.17 16.21 -10.69
N ASP A 118 11.89 17.22 -11.17
CA ASP A 118 11.29 18.47 -11.68
C ASP A 118 10.37 18.19 -12.87
N ARG A 119 10.83 17.41 -13.85
CA ARG A 119 10.03 16.99 -15.01
C ARG A 119 8.81 16.15 -14.62
N SER A 120 8.95 15.29 -13.59
CA SER A 120 7.82 14.53 -13.07
C SER A 120 6.76 15.45 -12.47
N ASP A 121 7.16 16.48 -11.72
CA ASP A 121 6.24 17.45 -11.14
C ASP A 121 5.55 18.30 -12.23
N GLU A 122 6.28 18.70 -13.29
CA GLU A 122 5.72 19.43 -14.43
C GLU A 122 4.62 18.65 -15.16
N TYR A 123 4.72 17.32 -15.21
CA TYR A 123 3.72 16.47 -15.86
C TYR A 123 2.49 16.17 -15.00
N ALA A 124 2.47 16.62 -13.75
CA ALA A 124 1.34 16.44 -12.84
C ALA A 124 0.24 17.49 -13.04
N CYS A 125 -0.22 17.65 -14.29
CA CYS A 125 -1.28 18.59 -14.65
C CYS A 125 -2.31 17.95 -15.60
N ARG A 126 -3.45 18.62 -15.78
CA ARG A 126 -4.60 18.06 -16.50
C ARG A 126 -4.31 17.90 -17.99
N GLU A 127 -3.56 18.84 -18.55
CA GLU A 127 -3.14 18.90 -19.94
C GLU A 127 -2.24 17.71 -20.29
N MET A 128 -1.46 17.23 -19.31
CA MET A 128 -0.49 16.15 -19.47
C MET A 128 -1.04 14.78 -19.06
N LEU A 129 -2.31 14.64 -18.66
CA LEU A 129 -2.91 13.37 -18.22
C LEU A 129 -2.77 12.22 -19.24
N ARG A 130 -2.69 12.53 -20.53
CA ARG A 130 -2.52 11.54 -21.61
C ARG A 130 -1.04 11.18 -21.85
N ASN A 131 -0.11 11.92 -21.27
CA ASN A 131 1.31 11.64 -21.38
C ASN A 131 1.65 10.37 -20.57
N LEU A 132 2.38 9.45 -21.19
CA LEU A 132 2.82 8.19 -20.56
C LEU A 132 3.65 8.42 -19.29
N PHE A 133 4.36 9.55 -19.22
CA PHE A 133 5.19 9.93 -18.09
C PHE A 133 4.45 10.74 -17.02
N ALA A 134 3.19 11.11 -17.23
CA ALA A 134 2.42 11.82 -16.20
C ALA A 134 2.22 10.93 -14.96
N PRO A 135 2.64 11.39 -13.76
CA PRO A 135 2.46 10.63 -12.54
C PRO A 135 0.97 10.59 -12.17
N ARG A 136 0.41 9.38 -12.09
CA ARG A 136 -1.00 9.15 -11.78
C ARG A 136 -1.11 8.28 -10.54
N SER A 137 -2.03 8.65 -9.67
CA SER A 137 -2.24 7.99 -8.38
C SER A 137 -3.72 7.89 -8.04
N CYS A 138 -4.05 6.94 -7.18
CA CYS A 138 -5.40 6.77 -6.63
C CYS A 138 -5.39 7.07 -5.13
N GLN A 139 -6.42 7.75 -4.63
CA GLN A 139 -6.68 7.88 -3.20
C GLN A 139 -7.78 6.90 -2.79
N ILE A 140 -7.51 6.05 -1.79
CA ILE A 140 -8.45 5.01 -1.36
C ILE A 140 -9.53 5.57 -0.45
N GLY A 141 -10.74 5.78 -0.99
CA GLY A 141 -11.86 6.33 -0.23
C GLY A 141 -11.50 7.63 0.48
N SER A 142 -11.82 7.71 1.76
CA SER A 142 -11.45 8.83 2.63
C SER A 142 -10.13 8.62 3.39
N LEU A 143 -9.41 7.51 3.15
CA LEU A 143 -8.08 7.30 3.72
C LEU A 143 -7.10 8.29 3.09
N PRO A 144 -6.10 8.80 3.85
CA PRO A 144 -4.99 9.57 3.28
C PRO A 144 -3.97 8.68 2.56
N LEU A 145 -4.35 7.46 2.18
CA LEU A 145 -3.51 6.49 1.49
C LEU A 145 -3.56 6.71 -0.02
N ILE A 146 -2.41 7.02 -0.59
CA ILE A 146 -2.22 7.21 -2.02
C ILE A 146 -1.54 5.97 -2.61
N VAL A 147 -1.95 5.56 -3.80
CA VAL A 147 -1.40 4.41 -4.51
C VAL A 147 -0.92 4.87 -5.87
N ALA A 148 0.38 4.75 -6.13
CA ALA A 148 0.94 5.09 -7.43
C ALA A 148 0.50 4.06 -8.48
N THR A 149 -0.21 4.51 -9.53
CA THR A 149 -0.56 3.66 -10.67
C THR A 149 0.51 3.80 -11.77
N GLU A 150 0.92 5.04 -12.03
CA GLU A 150 1.86 5.41 -13.09
C GLU A 150 2.91 6.39 -12.57
N GLY A 151 4.15 6.23 -13.02
CA GLY A 151 5.31 6.89 -12.38
C GLY A 151 5.67 6.32 -11.01
N LYS A 152 5.12 5.14 -10.66
CA LYS A 152 5.37 4.39 -9.41
C LYS A 152 6.84 4.22 -9.05
N ASN A 153 7.72 4.11 -10.03
CA ASN A 153 9.16 3.98 -9.85
C ASN A 153 9.76 5.29 -9.32
N ARG A 154 9.38 6.44 -9.91
CA ARG A 154 9.92 7.77 -9.57
C ARG A 154 9.64 8.19 -8.13
N VAL A 155 8.55 7.73 -7.53
CA VAL A 155 8.19 8.06 -6.14
C VAL A 155 9.32 7.71 -5.16
N SER A 156 10.08 6.65 -5.40
CA SER A 156 11.22 6.28 -4.55
C SER A 156 12.36 7.32 -4.57
N LEU A 157 12.55 8.05 -5.68
CA LEU A 157 13.47 9.19 -5.75
C LEU A 157 13.00 10.32 -4.83
N PHE A 158 11.72 10.68 -4.89
CA PHE A 158 11.15 11.72 -4.02
C PHE A 158 11.26 11.33 -2.53
N LYS A 159 11.02 10.05 -2.19
CA LYS A 159 11.25 9.52 -0.84
C LYS A 159 12.70 9.67 -0.40
N ALA A 160 13.66 9.29 -1.24
CA ALA A 160 15.10 9.38 -0.94
C ALA A 160 15.55 10.83 -0.69
N HIS A 161 15.03 11.79 -1.45
CA HIS A 161 15.34 13.22 -1.31
C HIS A 161 14.41 13.97 -0.33
N ARG A 162 13.49 13.27 0.34
CA ARG A 162 12.50 13.84 1.29
C ARG A 162 11.73 15.03 0.71
N ARG A 163 11.46 15.00 -0.59
CA ARG A 163 10.76 16.06 -1.32
C ARG A 163 9.30 15.65 -1.55
N PRO A 164 8.31 16.52 -1.33
CA PRO A 164 6.94 16.27 -1.77
C PRO A 164 6.86 16.03 -3.28
N MET A 165 5.88 15.26 -3.73
CA MET A 165 5.69 14.96 -5.15
C MET A 165 4.37 15.56 -5.64
N GLN A 166 4.35 16.12 -6.86
CA GLN A 166 3.10 16.44 -7.55
C GLN A 166 2.60 15.20 -8.32
N THR A 167 1.31 14.90 -8.20
CA THR A 167 0.67 13.83 -8.99
C THR A 167 -0.78 14.14 -9.27
N MET A 168 -1.31 13.56 -10.35
CA MET A 168 -2.75 13.55 -10.61
C MET A 168 -3.39 12.46 -9.76
N VAL A 169 -4.22 12.86 -8.80
CA VAL A 169 -4.90 11.96 -7.85
C VAL A 169 -6.35 11.79 -8.26
N ALA A 170 -6.79 10.55 -8.44
CA ALA A 170 -8.20 10.20 -8.57
C ALA A 170 -8.69 9.52 -7.29
N ALA A 171 -9.75 10.05 -6.67
CA ALA A 171 -10.39 9.37 -5.54
C ALA A 171 -11.14 8.11 -6.03
N THR A 172 -10.91 7.00 -5.33
CA THR A 172 -11.58 5.72 -5.56
C THR A 172 -12.49 5.38 -4.40
N ALA A 173 -13.38 4.41 -4.58
CA ALA A 173 -14.29 4.00 -3.53
C ALA A 173 -13.58 3.11 -2.49
N TYR A 174 -14.00 3.26 -1.24
CA TYR A 174 -13.72 2.31 -0.15
C TYR A 174 -14.94 2.26 0.77
N PRO A 175 -15.29 1.09 1.34
CA PRO A 175 -16.40 1.00 2.28
C PRO A 175 -16.23 1.94 3.48
N ASP A 176 -17.35 2.43 4.00
CA ASP A 176 -17.35 3.18 5.25
C ASP A 176 -16.96 2.28 6.42
N ALA A 177 -16.32 2.87 7.43
CA ALA A 177 -15.83 2.11 8.59
C ALA A 177 -16.94 1.36 9.35
N SER A 178 -18.17 1.89 9.32
CA SER A 178 -19.36 1.27 9.92
C SER A 178 -19.78 -0.04 9.26
N ASP A 179 -19.45 -0.21 7.97
CA ASP A 179 -19.83 -1.40 7.20
C ASP A 179 -18.77 -2.51 7.28
N LEU A 180 -17.62 -2.17 7.88
CA LEU A 180 -16.47 -3.04 8.01
C LEU A 180 -16.41 -3.64 9.42
N THR A 181 -15.92 -4.87 9.51
CA THR A 181 -15.63 -5.50 10.81
C THR A 181 -14.35 -6.30 10.75
N ILE A 182 -13.44 -6.03 11.68
CA ILE A 182 -12.24 -6.84 11.89
C ILE A 182 -12.65 -8.09 12.68
N HIS A 183 -12.38 -9.26 12.11
CA HIS A 183 -12.51 -10.54 12.82
C HIS A 183 -11.14 -11.11 13.12
N ARG A 184 -10.98 -11.63 14.33
CA ARG A 184 -9.81 -12.40 14.75
C ARG A 184 -10.24 -13.85 15.00
N SER A 185 -9.60 -14.81 14.33
CA SER A 185 -9.79 -16.23 14.59
C SER A 185 -8.67 -16.81 15.47
N TRP A 186 -9.05 -17.81 16.25
CA TRP A 186 -8.17 -18.63 17.10
C TRP A 186 -7.84 -19.95 16.38
N PRO A 187 -6.69 -20.62 16.59
CA PRO A 187 -5.56 -20.32 17.47
C PRO A 187 -4.44 -19.50 16.81
N CYS A 188 -4.43 -19.31 15.49
CA CYS A 188 -3.27 -18.77 14.77
C CYS A 188 -3.22 -17.23 14.67
N LYS A 189 -4.06 -16.50 15.42
CA LYS A 189 -4.20 -15.03 15.34
C LYS A 189 -4.39 -14.55 13.88
N VAL A 190 -5.18 -15.28 13.09
CA VAL A 190 -5.49 -14.84 11.73
C VAL A 190 -6.52 -13.73 11.82
N TYR A 191 -6.23 -12.61 11.15
CA TYR A 191 -7.15 -11.50 11.05
C TYR A 191 -7.79 -11.49 9.68
N SER A 192 -9.02 -11.00 9.62
CA SER A 192 -9.78 -10.86 8.39
C SER A 192 -10.70 -9.65 8.49
N LEU A 193 -11.01 -9.05 7.35
CA LEU A 193 -11.94 -7.95 7.22
C LEU A 193 -13.23 -8.46 6.57
N ARG A 194 -14.37 -8.16 7.18
CA ARG A 194 -15.70 -8.46 6.66
C ARG A 194 -16.34 -7.20 6.08
N TYR A 195 -17.02 -7.35 4.95
CA TYR A 195 -17.89 -6.35 4.33
C TYR A 195 -19.11 -7.08 3.74
N GLY A 196 -20.32 -6.79 4.26
CA GLY A 196 -21.52 -7.57 3.92
C GLY A 196 -21.35 -9.07 4.23
N GLN A 197 -21.59 -9.92 3.24
CA GLN A 197 -21.39 -11.38 3.33
C GLN A 197 -19.96 -11.82 2.96
N CYS A 198 -19.12 -10.89 2.50
CA CYS A 198 -17.77 -11.19 2.06
C CYS A 198 -16.77 -11.07 3.22
N ARG A 199 -15.83 -12.01 3.31
CA ARG A 199 -14.74 -12.00 4.28
C ARG A 199 -13.42 -12.25 3.57
N ARG A 200 -12.39 -11.45 3.87
CA ARG A 200 -11.04 -11.59 3.31
C ARG A 200 -9.99 -11.53 4.41
N VAL A 201 -9.03 -12.46 4.38
CA VAL A 201 -7.93 -12.51 5.35
C VAL A 201 -6.94 -11.36 5.14
N LEU A 202 -6.25 -10.95 6.21
CA LEU A 202 -5.22 -9.91 6.18
C LEU A 202 -3.83 -10.58 6.17
N PRO A 203 -3.08 -10.53 5.06
CA PRO A 203 -1.78 -11.19 4.96
C PRO A 203 -0.69 -10.53 5.83
N LEU A 204 -0.82 -9.23 6.06
CA LEU A 204 0.08 -8.38 6.85
C LEU A 204 -0.70 -7.65 7.97
N PRO A 205 -1.20 -8.38 8.98
CA PRO A 205 -2.06 -7.79 10.00
C PRO A 205 -1.37 -6.67 10.80
N ASP A 206 -0.07 -6.80 11.06
CA ASP A 206 0.70 -5.80 11.83
C ASP A 206 0.79 -4.45 11.11
N ALA A 207 0.78 -4.45 9.77
CA ALA A 207 0.78 -3.24 8.96
C ALA A 207 -0.64 -2.67 8.72
N VAL A 208 -1.64 -3.56 8.58
CA VAL A 208 -2.98 -3.18 8.12
C VAL A 208 -3.92 -2.82 9.28
N LEU A 209 -3.86 -3.57 10.40
CA LEU A 209 -4.74 -3.33 11.54
C LEU A 209 -4.64 -1.92 12.12
N PRO A 210 -3.46 -1.28 12.21
CA PRO A 210 -3.37 0.11 12.66
C PRO A 210 -4.19 1.06 11.80
N ILE A 211 -4.15 0.92 10.46
CA ILE A 211 -4.95 1.77 9.55
C ILE A 211 -6.44 1.52 9.79
N LEU A 212 -6.87 0.25 9.78
CA LEU A 212 -8.29 -0.07 9.92
C LEU A 212 -8.87 0.43 11.25
N LYS A 213 -8.10 0.30 12.34
CA LYS A 213 -8.50 0.83 13.65
C LYS A 213 -8.55 2.35 13.66
N ALA A 214 -7.54 3.03 13.09
CA ALA A 214 -7.53 4.48 12.97
C ALA A 214 -8.65 5.01 12.07
N TYR A 215 -9.05 4.23 11.08
CA TYR A 215 -10.21 4.50 10.22
C TYR A 215 -11.55 4.34 10.94
N GLY A 216 -11.56 3.72 12.13
CA GLY A 216 -12.76 3.53 12.96
C GLY A 216 -13.43 2.17 12.81
N VAL A 217 -12.78 1.18 12.19
CA VAL A 217 -13.36 -0.16 12.00
C VAL A 217 -13.46 -0.90 13.33
N SER A 218 -14.67 -1.37 13.64
CA SER A 218 -14.93 -2.14 14.86
C SER A 218 -14.28 -3.53 14.81
N SER A 219 -13.90 -4.05 15.97
CA SER A 219 -13.35 -5.41 16.11
C SER A 219 -14.38 -6.32 16.75
N SER A 220 -14.55 -7.51 16.19
CA SER A 220 -15.31 -8.60 16.79
C SER A 220 -14.40 -9.80 17.05
N GLN A 221 -14.61 -10.45 18.19
CA GLN A 221 -13.94 -11.72 18.48
C GLN A 221 -14.84 -12.84 17.97
N SER A 222 -14.31 -13.69 17.10
CA SER A 222 -14.96 -14.95 16.77
C SER A 222 -14.27 -16.06 17.56
N PRO A 223 -14.98 -16.80 18.41
CA PRO A 223 -14.40 -17.90 19.18
C PRO A 223 -14.11 -19.14 18.32
N MET A 224 -14.53 -19.16 17.06
CA MET A 224 -14.42 -20.36 16.22
C MET A 224 -13.05 -20.49 15.55
N PHE A 225 -12.49 -21.69 15.67
CA PHE A 225 -11.34 -22.13 14.89
C PHE A 225 -11.74 -22.35 13.43
N SER A 226 -10.93 -21.84 12.51
CA SER A 226 -11.10 -22.04 11.07
C SER A 226 -9.77 -22.40 10.43
N ILE A 227 -9.60 -23.67 10.05
CA ILE A 227 -8.47 -24.12 9.22
C ILE A 227 -8.49 -23.41 7.87
N GLN A 228 -9.69 -23.10 7.36
CA GLN A 228 -9.87 -22.38 6.12
C GLN A 228 -9.22 -21.00 6.16
N ASP A 229 -9.34 -20.27 7.28
CA ASP A 229 -8.69 -18.96 7.45
C ASP A 229 -7.16 -19.06 7.34
N TYR A 230 -6.58 -20.16 7.84
CA TYR A 230 -5.15 -20.39 7.72
C TYR A 230 -4.73 -20.71 6.29
N LEU A 231 -5.50 -21.53 5.56
CA LEU A 231 -5.22 -21.83 4.16
C LEU A 231 -5.35 -20.58 3.29
N ASP A 232 -6.39 -19.78 3.52
CA ASP A 232 -6.60 -18.52 2.81
C ASP A 232 -5.50 -17.51 3.13
N LEU A 233 -5.02 -17.45 4.38
CA LEU A 233 -3.88 -16.61 4.75
C LEU A 233 -2.63 -17.01 3.97
N ARG A 234 -2.36 -18.32 3.84
CA ARG A 234 -1.21 -18.80 3.09
C ARG A 234 -1.31 -18.44 1.60
N ARG A 235 -2.49 -18.59 1.01
CA ARG A 235 -2.74 -18.19 -0.38
C ARG A 235 -2.54 -16.70 -0.58
N ALA A 236 -3.15 -15.86 0.25
CA ALA A 236 -3.01 -14.40 0.17
C ALA A 236 -1.54 -13.93 0.29
N ARG A 237 -0.74 -14.59 1.13
CA ARG A 237 0.70 -14.31 1.23
C ARG A 237 1.48 -14.76 0.00
N ALA A 238 1.17 -15.92 -0.55
CA ALA A 238 1.79 -16.39 -1.79
C ALA A 238 1.43 -15.47 -2.97
N ASP A 239 0.18 -15.04 -3.08
CA ASP A 239 -0.29 -14.08 -4.10
C ASP A 239 0.43 -12.73 -3.97
N LEU A 240 0.66 -12.27 -2.73
CA LEU A 240 1.43 -11.07 -2.45
C LEU A 240 2.88 -11.22 -2.90
N CYS A 241 3.54 -12.34 -2.55
CA CYS A 241 4.87 -12.67 -3.05
C CYS A 241 4.90 -12.68 -4.58
N ASN A 242 3.91 -13.27 -5.25
CA ASN A 242 3.92 -13.40 -6.71
C ASN A 242 3.52 -12.12 -7.48
N SER A 243 3.11 -11.06 -6.78
CA SER A 243 2.72 -9.77 -7.38
C SER A 243 3.90 -8.83 -7.63
N GLN A 244 5.04 -9.38 -8.03
CA GLN A 244 6.28 -8.64 -8.31
C GLN A 244 6.17 -7.83 -9.59
N MET A 245 6.79 -6.65 -9.60
CA MET A 245 6.97 -5.85 -10.80
C MET A 245 7.89 -6.58 -11.79
N GLY A 246 7.49 -6.62 -13.06
CA GLY A 246 8.40 -7.02 -14.14
C GLY A 246 9.55 -6.02 -14.23
N GLU A 247 10.75 -6.52 -14.47
CA GLU A 247 11.90 -5.71 -14.91
C GLU A 247 11.67 -5.18 -16.33
#